data_AF-A0A2M7S2B1-F1
#
_entry.id   AF-A0A2M7S2B1-F1
#
_cell.length_a   1.000
_cell.length_b   1.000
_cell.length_c   1.000
_cell.angle_alpha   90.00
_cell.angle_beta   90.00
_cell.angle_gamma   90.00
#
_symmetry.space_group_name_H-M   'P 1'
#
loop_
_entity.id
_entity.type
_entity.pdbx_description
1 polymer ?
#
loop_
_entity_poly.entity_id
_entity_poly.type
_entity_poly.pdbx_seq_one_letter_code
_entity_poly.pdbx_strand_id
1 'polypeptide(L)'
;MNFSRAPPWGIYNRCKLGSLKPLVTHIPAKTIEVDDLQAEAMLITTNRFQHPLQQIEEAWVVQDLIENHKKSLRECGNILDVSKSWVYHRQLLATIKCMGLSRPICKVC
;
A
#
# COMPACT_ATOMS: atom_id res chain seq x y z
N MET A 1 24.58 21.84 11.87
CA MET A 1 23.28 22.21 11.26
C MET A 1 22.21 21.34 11.90
N ASN A 2 21.30 21.96 12.64
CA ASN A 2 20.32 21.32 13.50
C ASN A 2 19.11 20.84 12.67
N PHE A 3 18.88 19.52 12.59
CA PHE A 3 17.63 18.96 12.06
C PHE A 3 16.58 18.96 13.17
N SER A 4 15.92 20.10 13.34
CA SER A 4 14.80 20.26 14.26
C SER A 4 13.49 19.86 13.58
N ARG A 5 12.69 19.07 14.32
CA ARG A 5 11.25 18.79 14.16
C ARG A 5 10.85 17.64 13.23
N ALA A 6 10.93 16.42 13.78
CA ALA A 6 10.00 15.36 13.40
C ALA A 6 8.56 15.74 13.85
N PRO A 7 7.51 15.43 13.06
CA PRO A 7 6.12 15.71 13.44
C PRO A 7 5.64 14.84 14.62
N PRO A 8 4.67 15.32 15.43
CA PRO A 8 4.36 14.79 16.76
C PRO A 8 3.56 13.46 16.79
N TRP A 9 3.27 12.85 15.64
CA TRP A 9 2.50 11.59 15.54
C TRP A 9 3.32 10.37 15.11
N GLY A 10 4.65 10.50 15.06
CA GLY A 10 5.52 9.38 14.75
C GLY A 10 5.61 8.40 15.92
N ILE A 11 4.78 7.36 15.92
CA ILE A 11 5.10 6.10 16.61
C ILE A 11 6.24 5.46 15.81
N TYR A 12 7.44 6.02 15.92
CA TYR A 12 8.63 5.29 15.55
C TYR A 12 8.83 4.27 16.67
N ASN A 13 8.50 3.02 16.39
CA ASN A 13 8.99 1.92 17.18
C ASN A 13 10.50 2.15 17.34
N ARG A 14 10.90 2.45 18.58
CA ARG A 14 12.28 2.51 19.02
C ARG A 14 12.81 1.08 18.96
N CYS A 15 13.04 0.58 17.74
CA CYS A 15 13.83 -0.60 17.53
C CYS A 15 15.20 -0.26 18.12
N LYS A 16 15.50 -0.83 19.29
CA LYS A 16 16.85 -0.82 19.83
C LYS A 16 17.75 -1.32 18.70
N LEU A 17 18.60 -0.44 18.17
CA LEU A 17 19.58 -0.74 17.15
C LEU A 17 20.64 -1.67 17.77
N GLY A 18 20.28 -2.93 17.99
CA GLY A 18 21.23 -4.01 18.10
C GLY A 18 21.86 -4.17 16.73
N SER A 19 23.05 -3.60 16.55
CA SER A 19 24.02 -3.82 15.49
C SER A 19 23.50 -4.65 14.30
N LEU A 20 22.74 -4.01 13.39
CA LEU A 20 22.35 -4.63 12.13
C LEU A 20 23.60 -4.64 11.23
N LYS A 21 24.25 -5.81 11.13
CA LYS A 21 25.26 -6.05 10.07
C LYS A 21 24.59 -5.84 8.71
N PRO A 22 25.17 -5.08 7.78
CA PRO A 22 24.60 -4.89 6.46
C PRO A 22 24.87 -6.17 5.65
N LEU A 23 23.95 -7.14 5.73
CA LEU A 23 24.11 -8.44 5.05
C LEU A 23 23.53 -8.45 3.63
N VAL A 24 23.03 -7.32 3.12
CA VAL A 24 22.51 -7.21 1.75
C VAL A 24 23.08 -5.95 1.11
N THR A 25 24.09 -6.10 0.25
CA THR A 25 24.67 -5.01 -0.53
C THR A 25 23.90 -4.74 -1.82
N HIS A 26 23.15 -5.74 -2.31
CA HIS A 26 22.36 -5.65 -3.53
C HIS A 26 21.03 -6.41 -3.36
N ILE A 27 19.92 -5.74 -3.69
CA ILE A 27 18.59 -6.36 -3.75
C ILE A 27 18.30 -6.60 -5.23
N PRO A 28 18.07 -7.85 -5.67
CA PRO A 28 17.69 -8.11 -7.05
C PRO A 28 16.31 -7.48 -7.30
N ALA A 29 16.26 -6.51 -8.22
CA ALA A 29 15.05 -5.82 -8.62
C ALA A 29 14.74 -6.11 -10.09
N LYS A 30 13.46 -6.33 -10.40
CA LYS A 30 12.97 -6.46 -11.77
C LYS A 30 12.11 -5.24 -12.09
N THR A 31 12.53 -4.46 -13.08
CA THR A 31 11.74 -3.33 -13.59
C THR A 31 10.76 -3.84 -14.64
N ILE A 32 9.52 -3.39 -14.55
CA ILE A 32 8.46 -3.70 -15.52
C ILE A 32 7.78 -2.36 -15.83
N GLU A 33 7.68 -2.03 -17.11
CA GLU A 33 6.93 -0.84 -17.54
C GLU A 33 5.45 -1.16 -17.53
N VAL A 34 4.69 -0.38 -16.76
CA VAL A 34 3.24 -0.54 -16.57
C VAL A 34 2.59 0.82 -16.45
N ASP A 35 1.32 0.90 -16.86
CA ASP A 35 0.46 2.06 -16.61
C ASP A 35 0.14 2.18 -15.11
N ASP A 36 -0.21 3.37 -14.63
CA ASP A 36 -0.47 3.65 -13.22
C ASP A 36 -1.55 2.72 -12.65
N LEU A 37 -2.62 2.51 -13.42
CA LEU A 37 -3.70 1.58 -13.08
C LEU A 37 -3.20 0.14 -12.92
N GLN A 38 -2.29 -0.28 -13.79
CA GLN A 38 -1.73 -1.63 -13.77
C GLN A 38 -0.74 -1.80 -12.62
N ALA A 39 0.05 -0.76 -12.30
CA ALA A 39 0.96 -0.76 -11.18
C ALA A 39 0.21 -1.01 -9.85
N GLU A 40 -0.92 -0.33 -9.64
CA GLU A 40 -1.75 -0.52 -8.45
C GLU A 40 -2.37 -1.91 -8.38
N ALA A 41 -2.87 -2.42 -9.51
CA ALA A 41 -3.38 -3.78 -9.57
C ALA A 41 -2.29 -4.81 -9.21
N MET A 42 -1.07 -4.60 -9.72
CA MET A 42 0.08 -5.45 -9.47
C MET A 42 0.49 -5.48 -8.01
N LEU A 43 0.33 -4.39 -7.26
CA LEU A 43 0.61 -4.36 -5.82
C LEU A 43 -0.15 -5.45 -5.07
N ILE A 44 -1.42 -5.69 -5.41
CA ILE A 44 -2.21 -6.75 -4.77
C ILE A 44 -1.90 -8.11 -5.40
N THR A 45 -1.88 -8.20 -6.73
CA THR A 45 -1.78 -9.50 -7.42
C THR A 45 -0.43 -10.18 -7.22
N THR A 46 0.66 -9.42 -7.22
CA THR A 46 2.02 -9.96 -7.06
C THR A 46 2.32 -10.32 -5.60
N ASN A 47 1.81 -9.53 -4.66
CA ASN A 47 2.02 -9.78 -3.24
C ASN A 47 1.13 -10.91 -2.68
N ARG A 48 0.03 -11.26 -3.36
CA ARG A 48 -0.97 -12.24 -2.88
C ARG A 48 -0.38 -13.56 -2.38
N PHE A 49 0.69 -14.07 -3.01
CA PHE A 49 1.22 -15.40 -2.73
C PHE A 49 2.55 -15.39 -1.95
N GLN A 50 3.42 -14.42 -2.20
CA GLN A 50 4.77 -14.41 -1.61
C GLN A 50 4.83 -13.59 -0.31
N HIS A 51 4.19 -12.42 -0.30
CA HIS A 51 4.21 -11.48 0.81
C HIS A 51 2.85 -10.78 0.90
N PRO A 52 1.80 -11.47 1.40
CA PRO A 52 0.45 -10.94 1.35
C PRO A 52 0.35 -9.61 2.10
N LEU A 53 -0.25 -8.62 1.43
CA LEU A 53 -0.51 -7.31 2.01
C LEU A 53 -1.43 -7.46 3.23
N GLN A 54 -1.25 -6.57 4.20
CA GLN A 54 -2.19 -6.43 5.30
C GLN A 54 -3.54 -5.95 4.75
N GLN A 55 -4.64 -6.35 5.41
CA GLN A 55 -5.99 -5.99 4.94
C GLN A 55 -6.21 -4.48 4.79
N ILE A 56 -5.48 -3.66 5.57
CA ILE A 56 -5.54 -2.20 5.48
C ILE A 56 -4.79 -1.65 4.26
N GLU A 57 -3.68 -2.28 3.87
CA GLU A 57 -2.92 -1.91 2.68
C GLU A 57 -3.72 -2.24 1.42
N GLU A 58 -4.36 -3.43 1.40
CA GLU A 58 -5.31 -3.81 0.35
C GLU A 58 -6.48 -2.82 0.25
N ALA A 59 -7.00 -2.37 1.40
CA ALA A 59 -8.09 -1.40 1.46
C ALA A 59 -7.69 -0.05 0.87
N TRP A 60 -6.46 0.40 1.08
CA TRP A 60 -5.96 1.64 0.49
C TRP A 60 -5.83 1.57 -1.02
N VAL A 61 -5.31 0.46 -1.56
CA VAL A 61 -5.23 0.26 -3.01
C VAL A 61 -6.63 0.24 -3.63
N VAL A 62 -7.58 -0.46 -3.01
CA VAL A 62 -8.98 -0.47 -3.47
C VAL A 62 -9.61 0.93 -3.44
N GLN A 63 -9.31 1.72 -2.40
CA GLN A 63 -9.79 3.09 -2.30
C GLN A 63 -9.21 3.97 -3.41
N ASP A 64 -7.93 3.82 -3.74
CA ASP A 64 -7.25 4.57 -4.79
C ASP A 64 -7.87 4.31 -6.17
N LEU A 65 -8.12 3.03 -6.50
CA LEU A 65 -8.82 2.63 -7.72
C LEU A 65 -10.20 3.26 -7.86
N ILE A 66 -10.93 3.41 -6.75
CA ILE A 66 -12.29 3.98 -6.76
C ILE A 66 -12.26 5.51 -6.86
N GLU A 67 -11.37 6.16 -6.10
CA GLU A 67 -11.36 7.63 -5.99
C GLU A 67 -10.54 8.30 -7.09
N ASN A 68 -9.31 7.83 -7.34
CA ASN A 68 -8.40 8.44 -8.30
C ASN A 68 -8.64 7.91 -9.71
N HIS A 69 -8.80 6.59 -9.86
CA HIS A 69 -9.04 5.97 -11.16
C HIS A 69 -10.53 5.89 -11.55
N LYS A 70 -11.42 6.38 -10.68
CA LYS A 70 -12.88 6.45 -10.88
C LYS A 70 -13.51 5.12 -11.27
N LYS A 71 -12.95 4.00 -10.80
CA LYS A 71 -13.45 2.66 -11.13
C LYS A 71 -14.64 2.30 -10.25
N SER A 72 -15.61 1.62 -10.85
CA SER A 72 -16.71 1.01 -10.10
C SER A 72 -16.24 -0.25 -9.35
N LEU A 73 -16.99 -0.65 -8.31
CA LEU A 73 -16.69 -1.88 -7.55
C LEU A 73 -16.57 -3.14 -8.42
N ARG A 74 -17.35 -3.19 -9.51
CA ARG A 74 -17.32 -4.31 -10.45
C ARG A 74 -16.03 -4.28 -11.29
N GLU A 75 -15.63 -3.10 -11.75
CA GLU A 75 -14.39 -2.94 -12.52
C GLU A 75 -13.16 -3.23 -11.65
N CYS A 76 -13.13 -2.76 -10.40
CA CYS A 76 -12.06 -3.12 -9.46
C CYS A 76 -11.98 -4.64 -9.24
N GLY A 77 -13.13 -5.31 -9.12
CA GLY A 77 -13.18 -6.77 -9.00
C GLY A 77 -12.58 -7.48 -10.22
N ASN A 78 -12.89 -6.99 -11.43
CA ASN A 78 -12.32 -7.53 -12.66
C ASN A 78 -10.80 -7.26 -12.77
N ILE A 79 -10.34 -6.08 -12.39
CA ILE A 79 -8.91 -5.68 -12.47
C ILE A 79 -8.06 -6.49 -11.48
N LEU A 80 -8.57 -6.70 -10.27
CA LEU A 80 -7.86 -7.39 -9.19
C LEU A 80 -8.09 -8.91 -9.18
N ASP A 81 -8.90 -9.42 -10.11
CA ASP A 81 -9.35 -10.81 -10.16
C ASP A 81 -9.91 -11.29 -8.80
N VAL A 82 -10.92 -10.56 -8.31
CA VAL A 82 -11.60 -10.80 -7.03
C VAL A 82 -13.11 -10.55 -7.14
N SER A 83 -13.87 -11.08 -6.19
CA SER A 83 -15.31 -10.87 -6.14
C SER A 83 -15.67 -9.43 -5.77
N LYS A 84 -16.78 -8.93 -6.30
CA LYS A 84 -17.34 -7.61 -5.96
C LYS A 84 -17.53 -7.43 -4.44
N SER A 85 -17.95 -8.49 -3.74
CA SER A 85 -18.12 -8.47 -2.29
C SER A 85 -16.80 -8.24 -1.55
N TRP A 86 -15.71 -8.86 -2.02
CA TRP A 86 -14.39 -8.65 -1.44
C TRP A 86 -13.96 -7.18 -1.56
N VAL A 87 -14.15 -6.58 -2.73
CA VAL A 87 -13.86 -5.15 -2.97
C VAL A 87 -14.69 -4.26 -2.03
N TYR A 88 -15.98 -4.55 -1.90
CA TYR A 88 -16.87 -3.82 -0.99
C TYR A 88 -16.39 -3.88 0.48
N HIS A 89 -15.98 -5.04 0.97
CA HIS A 89 -15.47 -5.18 2.33
C HIS A 89 -14.15 -4.41 2.53
N ARG A 90 -13.28 -4.36 1.52
CA ARG A 90 -12.03 -3.57 1.57
C ARG A 90 -12.28 -2.08 1.51
N GLN A 91 -13.21 -1.63 0.67
CA GLN A 91 -13.64 -0.23 0.66
C GLN A 91 -14.23 0.19 2.01
N LEU A 92 -15.09 -0.65 2.60
CA LEU A 92 -15.68 -0.37 3.92
C LEU A 92 -14.59 -0.25 5.00
N LEU A 93 -13.59 -1.13 4.96
CA LEU A 93 -12.44 -1.08 5.87
C LEU A 93 -11.62 0.21 5.73
N ALA A 94 -11.40 0.68 4.49
CA ALA A 94 -10.74 1.95 4.22
C ALA A 94 -11.55 3.10 4.83
N THR A 95 -12.85 3.20 4.56
CA THR A 95 -13.69 4.27 5.08
C THR A 95 -13.71 4.34 6.61
N ILE A 96 -13.73 3.18 7.28
CA ILE A 96 -13.73 3.12 8.76
C ILE A 96 -12.38 3.56 9.33
N LYS A 97 -11.26 3.16 8.72
CA LYS A 97 -9.91 3.42 9.26
C LYS A 97 -9.30 4.74 8.80
N CYS A 98 -9.72 5.28 7.66
CA CYS A 98 -9.27 6.57 7.15
C CYS A 98 -9.79 7.77 7.95
N MET A 99 -10.73 7.58 8.89
CA MET A 99 -11.12 8.62 9.86
C MET A 99 -10.01 8.95 10.89
N GLY A 100 -8.89 8.20 10.92
CA GLY A 100 -7.82 8.43 11.91
C GLY A 100 -6.38 8.34 11.39
N LEU A 101 -6.13 8.07 10.11
CA LEU A 101 -4.77 7.84 9.58
C LEU A 101 -4.56 8.64 8.29
N SER A 102 -3.62 9.59 8.35
CA SER A 102 -3.09 10.25 7.15
C SER A 102 -2.38 9.21 6.28
N ARG A 103 -2.71 9.18 4.98
CA ARG A 103 -2.19 8.21 3.99
C ARG A 103 -0.65 8.25 3.96
N PRO A 104 0.05 7.14 4.22
CA PRO A 104 1.45 6.97 3.82
C PRO A 104 1.49 6.24 2.48
N ILE A 105 0.72 6.67 1.48
CA ILE A 105 0.94 6.16 0.12
C ILE A 105 2.13 6.95 -0.39
N CYS A 106 3.24 6.23 -0.52
CA CYS A 106 4.53 6.70 -0.98
C CYS A 106 4.37 7.69 -2.14
N LYS A 107 4.56 8.99 -1.85
CA LYS A 107 5.09 9.94 -2.83
C LYS A 107 6.55 9.57 -3.05
N VAL A 108 6.79 8.47 -3.76
CA VAL A 108 8.10 8.12 -4.31
C VAL A 108 7.87 7.98 -5.80
N CYS A 109 7.74 9.14 -6.45
CA CYS A 109 8.13 9.36 -7.82
C CYS A 109 9.40 10.21 -7.77
#